data_AF-A0A090FF46-F1
#
_entry.id   AF-A0A090FF46-F1
#
_cell.length_a   1.000
_cell.length_b   1.000
_cell.length_c   1.000
_cell.angle_alpha   90.00
_cell.angle_beta   90.00
_cell.angle_gamma   90.00
#
_symmetry.space_group_name_H-M   'P 1'
#
loop_
_entity.id
_entity.type
_entity.pdbx_description
1 polymer ?
#
loop_
_entity_poly.entity_id
_entity_poly.type
_entity_poly.pdbx_seq_one_letter_code
_entity_poly.pdbx_strand_id
1 'polypeptide(L)'
;MAKARVTADLPLAEMLGRAEGGRCPASLSEEGLYKSCRSSHRRRVSNTAEPTYFVLQEIDPATGSAVSEARICVLDLKKLSAVLGCSSTQLSGLWELNPGDLQRLGAISVPPCVPDPRFNRIESWHPVRETPYLVHTNFELPLMLEGRKPLAMFQDAYPTQWLKDTLKRFDPVVRSGRLVRRIVDTPFTEAERALFPGFRKWRRVFFALPGEEWRIEAFLLVSKVSAKTGWNEALERMEGSLLGYEDWQNDWWIEHRAGLPESARGK
;
A
#
# COMPACT_ATOMS: atom_id res chain seq x y z
N MET A 1 0.35 -20.48 -20.02
CA MET A 1 1.08 -20.48 -18.73
C MET A 1 0.53 -19.36 -17.88
N ALA A 2 0.12 -19.63 -16.64
CA ALA A 2 -0.32 -18.59 -15.72
C ALA A 2 0.85 -17.64 -15.43
N LYS A 3 0.63 -16.33 -15.49
CA LYS A 3 1.68 -15.38 -15.11
C LYS A 3 1.78 -15.34 -13.60
N ALA A 4 3.00 -15.18 -13.11
CA ALA A 4 3.20 -14.95 -11.69
C ALA A 4 2.49 -13.63 -11.33
N ARG A 5 1.48 -13.72 -10.44
CA ARG A 5 1.14 -12.60 -9.58
C ARG A 5 2.42 -12.30 -8.82
N VAL A 6 3.01 -11.13 -9.00
CA VAL A 6 4.07 -10.72 -8.08
C VAL A 6 3.34 -10.54 -6.76
N THR A 7 3.65 -11.41 -5.80
CA THR A 7 3.23 -11.21 -4.43
C THR A 7 3.99 -10.00 -3.90
N ALA A 8 3.57 -8.80 -4.29
CA ALA A 8 3.28 -7.82 -3.26
C ALA A 8 2.02 -8.34 -2.58
N ASP A 9 2.16 -9.41 -1.79
CA ASP A 9 1.29 -9.53 -0.65
C ASP A 9 1.56 -8.22 0.07
N LEU A 10 0.56 -7.34 0.05
CA LEU A 10 0.50 -6.22 0.97
C LEU A 10 0.94 -6.77 2.34
N PRO A 11 1.74 -6.03 3.13
CA PRO A 11 2.24 -6.51 4.41
C PRO A 11 1.12 -7.28 5.12
N LEU A 12 1.39 -8.47 5.65
CA LEU A 12 0.35 -9.26 6.33
C LEU A 12 -0.31 -8.46 7.47
N ALA A 13 0.39 -7.42 7.93
CA ALA A 13 -0.12 -6.34 8.79
C ALA A 13 -1.38 -5.63 8.24
N GLU A 14 -1.47 -5.35 6.93
CA GLU A 14 -2.65 -4.76 6.28
C GLU A 14 -3.85 -5.72 6.21
N MET A 15 -3.63 -7.03 6.41
CA MET A 15 -4.71 -8.02 6.47
C MET A 15 -5.29 -8.23 7.88
N LEU A 16 -4.66 -7.67 8.93
CA LEU A 16 -5.13 -7.79 10.30
C LEU A 16 -5.44 -6.42 10.92
N GLY A 17 -6.64 -5.93 10.61
CA GLY A 17 -7.34 -5.00 11.49
C GLY A 17 -7.51 -5.63 12.88
N ARG A 18 -6.62 -5.25 13.80
CA ARG A 18 -6.70 -5.39 15.27
C ARG A 18 -7.19 -6.76 15.81
N ALA A 19 -6.25 -7.55 16.31
CA ALA A 19 -6.51 -8.46 17.42
C ALA A 19 -5.83 -7.92 18.69
N GLU A 20 -6.51 -8.07 19.83
CA GLU A 20 -6.17 -7.69 21.22
C GLU A 20 -6.58 -6.24 21.63
N GLY A 21 -7.47 -5.97 22.59
CA GLY A 21 -8.32 -6.79 23.46
C GLY A 21 -8.91 -5.94 24.62
N GLY A 22 -10.25 -5.95 24.78
CA GLY A 22 -11.02 -5.55 26.00
C GLY A 22 -11.16 -4.03 26.28
N ARG A 23 -12.32 -3.47 26.66
CA ARG A 23 -13.52 -4.01 27.31
C ARG A 23 -14.68 -3.02 27.09
N CYS A 24 -15.86 -3.49 26.67
CA CYS A 24 -17.08 -2.68 26.58
C CYS A 24 -17.81 -2.67 27.94
N PRO A 25 -18.49 -1.57 28.32
CA PRO A 25 -19.78 -1.70 28.98
C PRO A 25 -20.88 -1.11 28.10
N ALA A 26 -22.01 -1.82 28.10
CA ALA A 26 -23.25 -1.45 27.45
C ALA A 26 -23.86 -0.18 28.06
N SER A 27 -24.57 0.61 27.26
CA SER A 27 -26.04 0.68 27.28
C SER A 27 -26.61 2.00 26.71
N LEU A 28 -27.83 1.88 26.15
CA LEU A 28 -28.90 2.89 25.98
C LEU A 28 -29.02 3.70 24.66
N SER A 29 -29.92 3.15 23.82
CA SER A 29 -31.21 3.72 23.34
C SER A 29 -31.29 5.00 22.47
N GLU A 30 -31.84 4.76 21.28
CA GLU A 30 -33.02 5.38 20.64
C GLU A 30 -33.03 6.81 20.06
N GLU A 31 -33.59 6.83 18.85
CA GLU A 31 -34.40 7.86 18.17
C GLU A 31 -33.73 9.06 17.47
N GLY A 32 -34.14 9.26 16.20
CA GLY A 32 -33.78 10.43 15.41
C GLY A 32 -34.16 10.36 13.93
N LEU A 33 -35.45 10.55 13.63
CA LEU A 33 -36.11 10.64 12.33
C LEU A 33 -35.36 11.46 11.24
N TYR A 34 -35.40 10.97 9.99
CA TYR A 34 -36.06 11.74 8.92
C TYR A 34 -36.59 10.84 7.79
N LYS A 35 -37.89 11.00 7.50
CA LYS A 35 -38.65 10.26 6.48
C LYS A 35 -38.53 10.92 5.11
N SER A 36 -38.38 10.06 4.10
CA SER A 36 -39.12 10.04 2.82
C SER A 36 -39.10 11.29 1.91
N CYS A 37 -38.54 11.10 0.71
CA CYS A 37 -39.26 11.45 -0.51
C CYS A 37 -39.08 10.36 -1.58
N ARG A 38 -40.20 9.72 -1.96
CA ARG A 38 -40.29 8.81 -3.11
C ARG A 38 -40.55 9.64 -4.37
N SER A 39 -39.72 9.49 -5.40
CA SER A 39 -40.19 9.63 -6.78
C SER A 39 -39.64 8.48 -7.62
N SER A 40 -40.50 7.52 -7.88
CA SER A 40 -40.35 6.46 -8.87
C SER A 40 -40.32 7.05 -10.27
N HIS A 41 -39.22 6.93 -11.01
CA HIS A 41 -39.18 6.97 -12.48
C HIS A 41 -38.06 6.04 -13.00
N ARG A 42 -38.49 5.03 -13.78
CA ARG A 42 -37.71 4.15 -14.67
C ARG A 42 -36.37 3.61 -14.16
N ARG A 43 -36.35 2.34 -13.74
CA ARG A 43 -35.17 1.47 -13.92
C ARG A 43 -34.89 1.35 -15.41
N ARG A 44 -34.06 2.26 -15.94
CA ARG A 44 -33.20 1.94 -17.06
C ARG A 44 -32.20 0.94 -16.49
N VAL A 45 -32.31 -0.32 -16.90
CA VAL A 45 -31.22 -1.28 -16.70
C VAL A 45 -30.11 -0.83 -17.64
N SER A 46 -29.30 0.14 -17.20
CA SER A 46 -28.03 0.43 -17.86
C SER A 46 -27.10 -0.72 -17.50
N ASN A 47 -27.00 -1.69 -18.40
CA ASN A 47 -26.06 -2.79 -18.32
C ASN A 47 -24.63 -2.32 -18.68
N THR A 48 -24.27 -1.10 -18.27
CA THR A 48 -22.93 -0.54 -18.44
C THR A 48 -22.13 -0.99 -17.23
N ALA A 49 -21.19 -1.90 -17.45
CA ALA A 49 -20.22 -2.26 -16.43
C ALA A 49 -19.55 -0.99 -15.89
N GLU A 50 -19.47 -0.85 -14.58
CA GLU A 50 -18.82 0.30 -13.93
C GLU A 50 -17.34 0.37 -14.36
N PRO A 51 -16.83 1.55 -14.70
CA PRO A 51 -15.44 1.72 -15.10
C PRO A 51 -14.51 1.32 -13.96
N THR A 52 -13.62 0.37 -14.23
CA THR A 52 -12.57 -0.02 -13.29
C THR A 52 -11.24 0.53 -13.76
N TYR A 53 -10.55 1.25 -12.89
CA TYR A 53 -9.28 1.90 -13.20
C TYR A 53 -8.08 1.07 -12.76
N PHE A 54 -7.02 1.13 -13.56
CA PHE A 54 -5.73 0.52 -13.29
C PHE A 54 -4.61 1.50 -13.61
N VAL A 55 -3.42 1.23 -13.10
CA VAL A 55 -2.22 2.03 -13.36
C VAL A 55 -1.18 1.16 -14.03
N LEU A 56 -0.73 1.56 -15.21
CA LEU A 56 0.46 1.04 -15.88
C LEU A 56 1.68 1.76 -15.32
N GLN A 57 2.76 1.03 -15.08
CA GLN A 57 3.98 1.58 -14.50
C GLN A 57 5.21 1.10 -15.27
N GLU A 58 6.17 2.00 -15.43
CA GLU A 58 7.54 1.71 -15.83
C GLU A 58 8.36 1.61 -14.55
N ILE A 59 8.86 0.41 -14.23
CA ILE A 59 9.63 0.19 -13.02
C ILE A 59 11.12 0.27 -13.31
N ASP A 60 11.81 1.12 -12.55
CA ASP A 60 13.27 1.10 -12.49
C ASP A 60 13.73 -0.17 -11.77
N PRO A 61 14.46 -1.09 -12.44
CA PRO A 61 14.92 -2.32 -11.82
C PRO A 61 15.92 -2.09 -10.68
N ALA A 62 16.62 -0.96 -10.65
CA ALA A 62 17.59 -0.66 -9.60
C ALA A 62 16.90 -0.34 -8.27
N THR A 63 15.83 0.45 -8.32
CA THR A 63 15.10 0.90 -7.12
C THR A 63 13.83 0.10 -6.81
N GLY A 64 13.25 -0.56 -7.82
CA GLY A 64 11.94 -1.21 -7.74
C GLY A 64 10.77 -0.22 -7.73
N SER A 65 11.04 1.07 -7.92
CA SER A 65 10.06 2.16 -7.90
C SER A 65 9.57 2.49 -9.30
N ALA A 66 8.36 3.05 -9.40
CA ALA A 66 7.85 3.56 -10.66
C ALA A 66 8.60 4.84 -11.06
N VAL A 67 8.99 4.96 -12.33
CA VAL A 67 9.57 6.18 -12.90
C VAL A 67 8.62 6.91 -13.85
N SER A 68 7.59 6.20 -14.31
CA SER A 68 6.50 6.73 -15.13
C SER A 68 5.24 5.92 -14.87
N GLU A 69 4.09 6.57 -14.94
CA GLU A 69 2.79 5.94 -14.72
C GLU A 69 1.75 6.45 -15.72
N ALA A 70 0.80 5.59 -16.09
CA ALA A 70 -0.37 5.97 -16.88
C ALA A 70 -1.62 5.26 -16.36
N ARG A 71 -2.71 6.00 -16.17
CA ARG A 71 -4.01 5.44 -15.78
C ARG A 71 -4.74 4.91 -17.01
N ILE A 72 -5.27 3.70 -16.91
CA ILE A 72 -6.16 3.10 -17.92
C ILE A 72 -7.52 2.75 -17.29
N CYS A 73 -8.56 2.73 -18.11
CA CYS A 73 -9.90 2.32 -17.73
C CYS A 73 -10.26 1.03 -18.48
N VAL A 74 -10.77 0.04 -17.78
CA VAL A 74 -11.23 -1.24 -18.35
C VAL A 74 -12.64 -1.53 -17.89
N LEU A 75 -13.53 -1.85 -18.84
CA LEU A 75 -14.94 -2.20 -18.56
C LEU A 75 -15.14 -3.71 -18.40
N ASP A 76 -14.32 -4.53 -19.07
CA ASP A 76 -14.45 -5.98 -19.10
C ASP A 76 -13.30 -6.65 -18.34
N LEU A 77 -13.54 -6.89 -17.05
CA LEU A 77 -12.54 -7.54 -16.19
C LEU A 77 -12.23 -8.97 -16.62
N LYS A 78 -13.13 -9.66 -17.34
CA LYS A 78 -12.82 -11.02 -17.86
C LYS A 78 -11.76 -10.94 -18.95
N LYS A 79 -11.86 -9.94 -19.84
CA LYS A 79 -10.80 -9.68 -20.83
C LYS A 79 -9.49 -9.31 -20.14
N LEU A 80 -9.53 -8.49 -19.10
CA LEU A 80 -8.33 -8.15 -18.34
C LEU A 80 -7.71 -9.39 -17.68
N SER A 81 -8.48 -10.21 -16.98
CA SER A 81 -8.02 -11.46 -16.37
C SER A 81 -7.40 -12.40 -17.41
N ALA A 82 -7.98 -12.50 -18.62
CA ALA A 82 -7.41 -13.27 -19.72
C ALA A 82 -6.05 -12.71 -20.20
N VAL A 83 -5.91 -11.38 -20.29
CA VAL A 83 -4.62 -10.74 -20.63
C VAL A 83 -3.57 -11.00 -19.55
N LEU A 84 -3.95 -10.91 -18.27
CA LEU A 84 -3.07 -11.14 -17.13
C LEU A 84 -2.81 -12.63 -16.86
N GLY A 85 -3.52 -13.55 -17.53
CA GLY A 85 -3.41 -14.99 -17.30
C GLY A 85 -3.89 -15.40 -15.91
N CYS A 86 -4.84 -14.65 -15.33
CA CYS A 86 -5.45 -14.87 -14.03
C CYS A 86 -6.87 -15.43 -14.20
N SER A 87 -7.29 -16.35 -13.33
CA SER A 87 -8.65 -16.90 -13.32
C SER A 87 -9.63 -16.10 -12.44
N SER A 88 -9.14 -15.17 -11.61
CA SER A 88 -9.96 -14.34 -10.72
C SER A 88 -10.54 -13.14 -11.45
N THR A 89 -11.80 -12.81 -11.17
CA THR A 89 -12.43 -11.54 -11.55
C THR A 89 -12.19 -10.44 -10.51
N GLN A 90 -11.74 -10.79 -9.31
CA GLN A 90 -11.28 -9.83 -8.30
C GLN A 90 -9.78 -9.62 -8.51
N LEU A 91 -9.47 -8.62 -9.33
CA LEU A 91 -8.11 -8.23 -9.64
C LEU A 91 -7.63 -7.24 -8.58
N SER A 92 -7.00 -7.75 -7.53
CA SER A 92 -6.21 -6.97 -6.58
C SER A 92 -4.75 -7.41 -6.62
N GLY A 93 -3.84 -6.44 -6.64
CA GLY A 93 -2.40 -6.68 -6.60
C GLY A 93 -1.67 -6.10 -7.82
N LEU A 94 -0.56 -6.74 -8.16
CA LEU A 94 0.43 -6.23 -9.09
C LEU A 94 0.88 -7.36 -10.03
N TRP A 95 0.97 -7.03 -11.31
CA TRP A 95 1.29 -7.98 -12.37
C TRP A 95 2.38 -7.43 -13.27
N GLU A 96 3.36 -8.28 -13.57
CA GLU A 96 4.35 -8.01 -14.60
C GLU A 96 3.73 -8.13 -16.00
N LEU A 97 4.18 -7.26 -16.90
CA LEU A 97 3.72 -7.18 -18.27
C LEU A 97 4.88 -7.46 -19.23
N ASN A 98 4.60 -8.30 -20.22
CA ASN A 98 5.43 -8.39 -21.42
C ASN A 98 4.87 -7.49 -22.54
N PRO A 99 5.62 -7.23 -23.63
CA PRO A 99 5.16 -6.36 -24.71
C PRO A 99 3.84 -6.78 -25.37
N GLY A 100 3.60 -8.09 -25.48
CA GLY A 100 2.33 -8.61 -26.01
C GLY A 100 1.14 -8.31 -25.09
N ASP A 101 1.37 -8.21 -23.79
CA ASP A 101 0.33 -7.85 -22.83
C ASP A 101 -0.08 -6.39 -22.96
N LEU A 102 0.89 -5.48 -23.11
CA LEU A 102 0.64 -4.06 -23.31
C LEU A 102 -0.25 -3.82 -24.53
N GLN A 103 0.04 -4.50 -25.64
CA GLN A 103 -0.78 -4.39 -26.85
C GLN A 103 -2.23 -4.82 -26.58
N ARG A 104 -2.42 -5.96 -25.88
CA ARG A 104 -3.77 -6.45 -25.55
C ARG A 104 -4.47 -5.56 -24.53
N LEU A 105 -3.75 -5.00 -23.56
CA LEU A 105 -4.26 -4.03 -22.59
C LEU A 105 -4.73 -2.74 -23.28
N GLY A 106 -3.92 -2.21 -24.19
CA GLY A 106 -4.27 -1.04 -25.00
C GLY A 106 -5.56 -1.25 -25.79
N ALA A 107 -5.75 -2.45 -26.37
CA ALA A 107 -6.94 -2.79 -27.14
C ALA A 107 -8.22 -2.91 -26.30
N ILE A 108 -8.12 -3.29 -25.02
CA ILE A 108 -9.29 -3.41 -24.11
C ILE A 108 -9.53 -2.18 -23.24
N SER A 109 -8.61 -1.20 -23.30
CA SER A 109 -8.73 0.06 -22.58
C SER A 109 -9.82 0.94 -23.19
N VAL A 110 -10.37 1.85 -22.39
CA VAL A 110 -11.41 2.79 -22.82
C VAL A 110 -10.95 4.24 -22.57
N PRO A 111 -10.74 5.05 -23.62
CA PRO A 111 -10.70 4.65 -25.04
C PRO A 111 -9.51 3.70 -25.32
N PRO A 112 -9.56 2.91 -26.40
CA PRO A 112 -8.42 2.11 -26.82
C PRO A 112 -7.19 2.99 -27.05
N CYS A 113 -6.03 2.52 -26.64
CA CYS A 113 -4.78 3.26 -26.73
C CYS A 113 -3.61 2.35 -27.11
N VAL A 114 -2.48 2.96 -27.43
CA VAL A 114 -1.20 2.27 -27.59
C VAL A 114 -0.35 2.66 -26.37
N PRO A 115 -0.20 1.79 -25.35
CA PRO A 115 0.61 2.09 -24.19
C PRO A 115 2.09 2.27 -24.57
N ASP A 116 2.82 3.08 -23.80
CA ASP A 116 4.27 3.19 -23.93
C ASP A 116 4.90 1.80 -23.73
N PRO A 117 5.75 1.32 -24.65
CA PRO A 117 6.36 -0.01 -24.56
C PRO A 117 7.29 -0.18 -23.36
N ARG A 118 7.67 0.90 -22.66
CA ARG A 118 8.48 0.85 -21.44
C ARG A 118 7.70 0.38 -20.21
N PHE A 119 6.37 0.47 -20.23
CA PHE A 119 5.55 -0.02 -19.13
C PHE A 119 5.72 -1.53 -18.97
N ASN A 120 6.07 -1.98 -17.77
CA ASN A 120 6.38 -3.37 -17.47
C ASN A 120 5.53 -3.92 -16.31
N ARG A 121 4.61 -3.12 -15.80
CA ARG A 121 3.78 -3.47 -14.65
C ARG A 121 2.39 -2.85 -14.74
N ILE A 122 1.39 -3.54 -14.19
CA ILE A 122 0.06 -3.02 -13.93
C ILE A 122 -0.35 -3.30 -12.48
N GLU A 123 -1.05 -2.36 -11.88
CA GLU A 123 -1.69 -2.52 -10.58
C GLU A 123 -3.10 -1.92 -10.58
N SER A 124 -3.93 -2.38 -9.64
CA SER A 124 -5.26 -1.81 -9.43
C SER A 124 -5.15 -0.35 -9.00
N TRP A 125 -5.98 0.52 -9.57
CA TRP A 125 -6.01 1.91 -9.12
C TRP A 125 -6.47 1.97 -7.65
N HIS A 126 -5.83 2.84 -6.90
CA HIS A 126 -6.01 2.93 -5.47
C HIS A 126 -6.28 4.39 -5.05
N PRO A 127 -7.32 4.68 -4.22
CA PRO A 127 -7.72 6.05 -3.86
C PRO A 127 -6.62 6.94 -3.24
N VAL A 128 -5.59 6.32 -2.65
CA VAL A 128 -4.40 7.05 -2.16
C VAL A 128 -3.73 7.90 -3.24
N ARG A 129 -3.93 7.57 -4.52
CA ARG A 129 -3.39 8.30 -5.67
C ARG A 129 -4.09 9.64 -5.93
N GLU A 130 -5.19 9.92 -5.24
CA GLU A 130 -5.84 11.25 -5.23
C GLU A 130 -5.21 12.20 -4.21
N THR A 131 -4.21 11.75 -3.45
CA THR A 131 -3.43 12.64 -2.57
C THR A 131 -2.73 13.72 -3.41
N PRO A 132 -2.73 14.99 -2.95
CA PRO A 132 -2.12 16.11 -3.69
C PRO A 132 -0.58 16.12 -3.59
N TYR A 133 0.02 15.03 -3.13
CA TYR A 133 1.46 14.86 -2.98
C TYR A 133 1.87 13.41 -3.21
N LEU A 134 3.16 13.18 -3.42
CA LEU A 134 3.70 11.83 -3.57
C LEU A 134 3.69 11.10 -2.23
N VAL A 135 2.85 10.07 -2.11
CA VAL A 135 2.96 9.09 -1.01
C VAL A 135 4.21 8.25 -1.21
N HIS A 136 5.00 8.11 -0.14
CA HIS A 136 6.34 7.51 -0.19
C HIS A 136 6.36 6.00 -0.46
N THR A 137 5.21 5.31 -0.35
CA THR A 137 5.10 3.86 -0.55
C THR A 137 5.57 3.46 -1.95
N ASN A 138 6.48 2.49 -2.03
CA ASN A 138 7.18 2.06 -3.25
C ASN A 138 8.12 3.11 -3.88
N PHE A 139 8.31 4.27 -3.26
CA PHE A 139 9.26 5.30 -3.67
C PHE A 139 10.34 5.53 -2.59
N GLU A 140 10.45 4.66 -1.60
CA GLU A 140 11.28 4.89 -0.42
C GLU A 140 12.75 5.01 -0.80
N LEU A 141 13.29 4.05 -1.55
CA LEU A 141 14.70 4.04 -1.93
C LEU A 141 15.11 5.28 -2.76
N PRO A 142 14.46 5.64 -3.87
CA PRO A 142 14.85 6.82 -4.64
C PRO A 142 14.72 8.10 -3.83
N LEU A 143 13.66 8.27 -3.04
CA LEU A 143 13.48 9.46 -2.19
C LEU A 143 14.54 9.56 -1.09
N MET A 144 14.99 8.44 -0.54
CA MET A 144 16.12 8.42 0.38
C MET A 144 17.44 8.77 -0.33
N LEU A 145 17.67 8.26 -1.54
CA LEU A 145 18.87 8.60 -2.31
C LEU A 145 18.94 10.09 -2.70
N GLU A 146 17.79 10.73 -2.89
CA GLU A 146 17.61 12.18 -3.08
C GLU A 146 17.70 13.00 -1.79
N GLY A 147 17.73 12.35 -0.62
CA GLY A 147 17.73 13.02 0.69
C GLY A 147 16.39 13.61 1.12
N ARG A 148 15.31 13.36 0.36
CA ARG A 148 13.95 13.88 0.63
C ARG A 148 13.18 13.03 1.62
N LYS A 149 13.52 11.75 1.73
CA LYS A 149 12.98 10.83 2.73
C LYS A 149 14.07 10.49 3.76
N PRO A 150 13.96 10.94 5.02
CA PRO A 150 14.99 10.70 6.02
C PRO A 150 14.90 9.32 6.67
N LEU A 151 13.71 8.70 6.67
CA LEU A 151 13.43 7.40 7.28
C LEU A 151 12.49 6.57 6.39
N ALA A 152 12.84 5.31 6.17
CA ALA A 152 11.95 4.27 5.65
C ALA A 152 11.82 3.12 6.66
N MET A 153 10.63 2.53 6.73
CA MET A 153 10.31 1.42 7.61
C MET A 153 9.50 0.39 6.83
N PHE A 154 9.92 -0.86 6.92
CA PHE A 154 9.20 -2.01 6.38
C PHE A 154 8.91 -2.98 7.53
N GLN A 155 7.70 -3.54 7.57
CA GLN A 155 7.32 -4.52 8.57
C GLN A 155 6.59 -5.69 7.92
N ASP A 156 6.92 -6.91 8.36
CA ASP A 156 6.06 -8.07 8.11
C ASP A 156 6.33 -9.24 9.04
N ALA A 157 5.47 -10.26 8.98
CA ALA A 157 5.79 -11.60 9.42
C ALA A 157 7.03 -12.10 8.65
N TYR A 158 7.95 -12.76 9.35
CA TYR A 158 9.21 -13.22 8.77
C TYR A 158 9.31 -14.74 8.83
N PRO A 159 9.75 -15.44 7.75
CA PRO A 159 10.26 -14.88 6.49
C PRO A 159 9.19 -14.63 5.41
N THR A 160 9.28 -13.51 4.70
CA THR A 160 8.52 -13.24 3.46
C THR A 160 9.45 -12.94 2.29
N GLN A 161 9.05 -13.36 1.09
CA GLN A 161 9.84 -13.18 -0.13
C GLN A 161 9.89 -11.71 -0.55
N TRP A 162 8.77 -10.99 -0.48
CA TRP A 162 8.72 -9.57 -0.85
C TRP A 162 9.66 -8.72 0.02
N LEU A 163 9.67 -8.94 1.35
CA LEU A 163 10.55 -8.21 2.25
C LEU A 163 12.00 -8.51 1.89
N LYS A 164 12.35 -9.78 1.67
CA LYS A 164 13.69 -10.18 1.23
C LYS A 164 14.11 -9.45 -0.05
N ASP A 165 13.24 -9.37 -1.05
CA ASP A 165 13.56 -8.71 -2.32
C ASP A 165 13.63 -7.19 -2.19
N THR A 166 12.80 -6.58 -1.34
CA THR A 166 12.93 -5.16 -0.97
C THR A 166 14.28 -4.88 -0.31
N LEU A 167 14.67 -5.66 0.70
CA LEU A 167 15.95 -5.44 1.40
C LEU A 167 17.17 -5.58 0.47
N LYS A 168 17.14 -6.50 -0.49
CA LYS A 168 18.22 -6.65 -1.48
C LYS A 168 18.47 -5.38 -2.29
N ARG A 169 17.42 -4.59 -2.59
CA ARG A 169 17.56 -3.32 -3.33
C ARG A 169 18.29 -2.25 -2.51
N PHE A 170 18.11 -2.26 -1.19
CA PHE A 170 18.81 -1.35 -0.28
C PHE A 170 20.24 -1.80 0.06
N ASP A 171 20.56 -3.10 -0.03
CA ASP A 171 21.85 -3.65 0.39
C ASP A 171 23.09 -2.96 -0.23
N PRO A 172 23.14 -2.63 -1.53
CA PRO A 172 24.27 -1.90 -2.10
C PRO A 172 24.48 -0.53 -1.46
N VAL A 173 23.40 0.20 -1.19
CA VAL A 173 23.45 1.56 -0.64
C VAL A 173 23.89 1.52 0.82
N VAL A 174 23.40 0.55 1.60
CA VAL A 174 23.85 0.31 2.99
C VAL A 174 25.33 -0.06 3.02
N ARG A 175 25.79 -0.97 2.16
CA ARG A 175 27.21 -1.36 2.09
C ARG A 175 28.13 -0.17 1.75
N SER A 176 27.63 0.79 0.99
CA SER A 176 28.36 2.02 0.66
C SER A 176 28.38 3.06 1.80
N GLY A 177 27.68 2.82 2.90
CA GLY A 177 27.56 3.77 4.03
C GLY A 177 26.61 4.94 3.77
N ARG A 178 25.93 4.97 2.63
CA ARG A 178 24.97 6.03 2.27
C ARG A 178 23.63 5.90 3.00
N LEU A 179 23.33 4.74 3.59
CA LEU A 179 22.17 4.49 4.43
C LEU A 179 22.55 3.63 5.62
N VAL A 180 21.94 3.90 6.77
CA VAL A 180 22.04 3.07 7.97
C VAL A 180 20.84 2.14 8.04
N ARG A 181 21.08 0.85 8.30
CA ARG A 181 20.02 -0.16 8.48
C ARG A 181 19.94 -0.63 9.93
N ARG A 182 18.72 -0.69 10.47
CA ARG A 182 18.43 -1.39 11.74
C ARG A 182 17.34 -2.42 11.55
N ILE A 183 17.54 -3.62 12.08
CA ILE A 183 16.53 -4.68 12.11
C ILE A 183 16.06 -4.84 13.56
N VAL A 184 14.75 -4.88 13.75
CA VAL A 184 14.10 -5.15 15.03
C VAL A 184 13.16 -6.33 14.86
N ASP A 185 13.47 -7.41 15.56
CA ASP A 185 12.71 -8.65 15.55
C ASP A 185 11.89 -8.76 16.83
N THR A 186 10.57 -8.93 16.70
CA THR A 186 9.65 -9.17 17.82
C THR A 186 9.11 -10.60 17.72
N PRO A 187 9.34 -11.47 18.73
CA PRO A 187 8.75 -12.80 18.75
C PRO A 187 7.22 -12.73 18.69
N PHE A 188 6.60 -13.69 18.01
CA PHE A 188 5.15 -13.83 18.03
C PHE A 188 4.64 -14.19 19.43
N THR A 189 3.42 -13.76 19.75
CA THR A 189 2.62 -14.35 20.83
C THR A 189 2.22 -15.79 20.47
N GLU A 190 1.64 -16.51 21.42
CA GLU A 190 1.12 -17.86 21.15
C GLU A 190 -0.04 -17.83 20.14
N ALA A 191 -0.94 -16.85 20.27
CA ALA A 191 -2.04 -16.65 19.33
C ALA A 191 -1.53 -16.34 17.92
N GLU A 192 -0.53 -15.46 17.78
CA GLU A 192 0.07 -15.12 16.49
C GLU A 192 0.77 -16.33 15.84
N ARG A 193 1.44 -17.17 16.63
CA ARG A 193 2.02 -18.42 16.09
C ARG A 193 0.97 -19.35 15.52
N ALA A 194 -0.23 -19.40 16.12
CA ALA A 194 -1.32 -20.21 15.61
C ALA A 194 -1.94 -19.63 14.33
N LEU A 195 -2.03 -18.29 14.23
CA LEU A 195 -2.56 -17.60 13.05
C LEU A 195 -1.60 -17.60 11.85
N PHE A 196 -0.29 -17.64 12.11
CA PHE A 196 0.75 -17.51 11.10
C PHE A 196 1.69 -18.72 11.05
N PRO A 197 1.16 -19.94 10.78
CA PRO A 197 1.98 -21.13 10.70
C PRO A 197 3.00 -20.97 9.55
N GLY A 198 4.28 -21.19 9.85
CA GLY A 198 5.39 -21.05 8.90
C GLY A 198 6.16 -19.74 9.00
N PHE A 199 5.60 -18.73 9.68
CA PHE A 199 6.32 -17.51 10.06
C PHE A 199 6.84 -17.64 11.50
N ARG A 200 7.93 -16.92 11.80
CA ARG A 200 8.69 -17.08 13.05
C ARG A 200 8.51 -15.91 14.01
N LYS A 201 8.30 -14.69 13.48
CA LYS A 201 8.35 -13.43 14.21
C LYS A 201 7.86 -12.28 13.35
N TRP A 202 7.52 -11.15 13.97
CA TRP A 202 7.44 -9.87 13.30
C TRP A 202 8.85 -9.31 13.09
N ARG A 203 9.14 -8.86 11.88
CA ARG A 203 10.38 -8.17 11.55
C ARG A 203 10.06 -6.77 11.08
N ARG A 204 10.64 -5.79 11.78
CA ARG A 204 10.73 -4.39 11.32
C ARG A 204 12.13 -4.11 10.81
N VAL A 205 12.24 -3.47 9.66
CA VAL A 205 13.50 -3.03 9.09
C VAL A 205 13.42 -1.54 8.81
N PHE A 206 14.34 -0.81 9.42
CA PHE A 206 14.46 0.63 9.27
C PHE A 206 15.68 0.96 8.42
N PHE A 207 15.53 1.97 7.57
CA PHE A 207 16.61 2.63 6.88
C PHE A 207 16.56 4.12 7.23
N ALA A 208 17.69 4.69 7.62
CA ALA A 208 17.83 6.12 7.85
C ALA A 208 18.97 6.70 7.02
N LEU A 209 18.87 7.99 6.68
CA LEU A 209 20.02 8.74 6.19
C LEU A 209 21.09 8.83 7.29
N PRO A 210 22.38 8.91 6.95
CA PRO A 210 23.44 9.16 7.92
C PRO A 210 23.17 10.44 8.72
N GLY A 211 23.21 10.36 10.05
CA GLY A 211 22.86 11.46 10.96
C GLY A 211 21.37 11.56 11.33
N GLU A 212 20.49 10.82 10.64
CA GLU A 212 19.04 10.77 10.90
C GLU A 212 18.64 9.51 11.69
N GLU A 213 19.59 8.77 12.25
CA GLU A 213 19.35 7.51 12.98
C GLU A 213 18.47 7.71 14.22
N TRP A 214 18.46 8.90 14.79
CA TRP A 214 17.60 9.30 15.90
C TRP A 214 16.11 9.09 15.58
N ARG A 215 15.72 9.20 14.30
CA ARG A 215 14.34 8.97 13.86
C ARG A 215 13.90 7.53 14.08
N ILE A 216 14.83 6.56 14.02
CA ILE A 216 14.53 5.16 14.29
C ILE A 216 14.12 4.98 15.76
N GLU A 217 14.87 5.58 16.68
CA GLU A 217 14.56 5.51 18.12
C GLU A 217 13.24 6.22 18.44
N ALA A 218 13.01 7.39 17.83
CA ALA A 218 11.74 8.10 17.96
C ALA A 218 10.56 7.26 17.44
N PHE A 219 10.71 6.58 16.31
CA PHE A 219 9.68 5.69 15.75
C PHE A 219 9.37 4.51 16.67
N LEU A 220 10.41 3.90 17.26
CA LEU A 220 10.24 2.84 18.25
C LEU A 220 9.53 3.34 19.51
N LEU A 221 9.77 4.59 19.91
CA LEU A 221 9.04 5.23 21.02
C LEU A 221 7.56 5.47 20.66
N VAL A 222 7.27 5.98 19.46
CA VAL A 222 5.89 6.13 18.93
C VAL A 222 5.16 4.78 18.99
N SER A 223 5.81 3.69 18.57
CA SER A 223 5.24 2.33 18.65
C SER A 223 4.91 1.94 20.11
N LYS A 224 5.81 2.23 21.05
CA LYS A 224 5.60 1.93 22.49
C LYS A 224 4.47 2.75 23.10
N VAL A 225 4.35 4.02 22.71
CA VAL A 225 3.26 4.90 23.17
C VAL A 225 1.93 4.40 22.60
N SER A 226 1.86 4.13 21.29
CA SER A 226 0.67 3.56 20.64
C SER A 226 0.19 2.28 21.32
N ALA A 227 1.11 1.39 21.72
CA ALA A 227 0.74 0.14 22.41
C ALA A 227 0.05 0.38 23.76
N LYS A 228 0.26 1.54 24.39
CA LYS A 228 -0.34 1.89 25.69
C LYS A 228 -1.58 2.77 25.55
N THR A 229 -1.60 3.67 24.57
CA THR A 229 -2.64 4.70 24.44
C THR A 229 -3.61 4.44 23.30
N GLY A 230 -3.32 3.45 22.45
CA GLY A 230 -3.91 3.35 21.13
C GLY A 230 -3.36 4.39 20.16
N TRP A 231 -3.65 4.18 18.88
CA TRP A 231 -3.29 5.09 17.80
C TRP A 231 -4.23 6.30 17.76
N ASN A 232 -3.68 7.50 17.56
CA ASN A 232 -4.43 8.76 17.47
C ASN A 232 -3.78 9.72 16.46
N GLU A 233 -4.40 10.88 16.24
CA GLU A 233 -3.92 11.89 15.27
C GLU A 233 -2.53 12.44 15.61
N ALA A 234 -2.20 12.59 16.89
CA ALA A 234 -0.87 13.05 17.30
C ALA A 234 0.21 12.03 16.91
N LEU A 235 -0.06 10.74 17.09
CA LEU A 235 0.85 9.66 16.67
C LEU A 235 0.92 9.54 15.14
N GLU A 236 -0.18 9.78 14.42
CA GLU A 236 -0.18 9.87 12.95
C GLU A 236 0.73 10.99 12.45
N ARG A 237 0.61 12.19 13.02
CA ARG A 237 1.48 13.32 12.68
C ARG A 237 2.94 13.03 13.01
N MET A 238 3.22 12.46 14.18
CA MET A 238 4.59 12.08 14.56
C MET A 238 5.18 11.05 13.60
N GLU A 239 4.43 10.01 13.24
CA GLU A 239 4.87 9.01 12.25
C GLU A 239 5.17 9.69 10.91
N GLY A 240 4.27 10.54 10.42
CA GLY A 240 4.45 11.27 9.17
C GLY A 240 5.70 12.16 9.16
N SER A 241 5.89 12.98 10.20
CA SER A 241 7.08 13.82 10.36
C SER A 241 8.37 13.01 10.43
N LEU A 242 8.36 11.86 11.12
CA LEU A 242 9.52 10.95 11.19
C LEU A 242 9.85 10.39 9.80
N LEU A 243 8.85 10.05 9.01
CA LEU A 243 8.98 9.54 7.64
C LEU A 243 9.34 10.62 6.61
N GLY A 244 9.36 11.90 7.00
CA GLY A 244 9.76 13.04 6.16
C GLY A 244 8.61 13.78 5.48
N TYR A 245 7.36 13.58 5.90
CA TYR A 245 6.25 14.38 5.41
C TYR A 245 6.22 15.76 6.08
N GLU A 246 5.92 16.78 5.27
CA GLU A 246 5.70 18.16 5.71
C GLU A 246 4.38 18.29 6.50
N ASP A 247 4.27 19.33 7.32
CA ASP A 247 3.12 19.52 8.21
C ASP A 247 1.79 19.55 7.45
N TRP A 248 1.72 20.27 6.33
CA TRP A 248 0.49 20.33 5.52
C TRP A 248 0.12 18.97 4.89
N GLN A 249 1.11 18.12 4.58
CA GLN A 249 0.86 16.76 4.06
C GLN A 249 0.26 15.87 5.14
N ASN A 250 0.78 16.00 6.37
CA ASN A 250 0.27 15.30 7.55
C ASN A 250 -1.16 15.78 7.90
N ASP A 251 -1.40 17.08 7.86
CA ASP A 251 -2.71 17.66 8.12
C ASP A 251 -3.73 17.18 7.09
N TRP A 252 -3.40 17.25 5.80
CA TRP A 252 -4.24 16.72 4.73
C TRP A 252 -4.55 15.23 4.95
N TRP A 253 -3.54 14.43 5.30
CA TRP A 253 -3.72 13.00 5.53
C TRP A 253 -4.67 12.71 6.70
N ILE A 254 -4.48 13.40 7.82
CA ILE A 254 -5.29 13.25 9.03
C ILE A 254 -6.75 13.62 8.74
N GLU A 255 -6.99 14.69 7.99
CA GLU A 255 -8.34 15.13 7.62
C GLU A 255 -9.06 14.15 6.68
N HIS A 256 -8.33 13.52 5.74
CA HIS A 256 -8.93 12.75 4.65
C HIS A 256 -8.90 11.23 4.85
N ARG A 257 -8.08 10.71 5.78
CA ARG A 257 -7.94 9.26 6.01
C ARG A 257 -9.23 8.53 6.35
N ALA A 258 -10.19 9.20 7.01
CA ALA A 258 -11.44 8.58 7.44
C ALA A 258 -12.31 8.17 6.24
N GLY A 259 -12.20 8.88 5.11
CA GLY A 259 -12.88 8.56 3.85
C GLY A 259 -12.13 7.57 2.96
N LEU A 260 -10.87 7.26 3.26
CA LEU A 260 -10.09 6.29 2.51
C LEU A 260 -10.39 4.85 2.97
N PRO A 261 -10.41 3.86 2.05
CA PRO A 261 -10.51 2.43 2.40
C PRO A 261 -9.42 2.01 3.39
N GLU A 262 -9.61 0.95 4.17
CA GLU A 262 -8.59 0.53 5.16
C GLU A 262 -7.25 0.15 4.50
N SER A 263 -7.28 -0.48 3.32
CA SER A 263 -6.12 -0.78 2.48
C SER A 263 -5.36 0.47 2.00
N ALA A 264 -6.00 1.64 2.05
CA ALA A 264 -5.39 2.90 1.66
C ALA A 264 -4.55 3.54 2.72
N ARG A 265 -4.74 3.11 3.97
CA ARG A 265 -4.16 3.77 5.12
C ARG A 265 -2.73 3.31 5.37
N GLY A 266 -2.20 2.38 4.56
CA GLY A 266 -0.82 1.94 4.58
C GLY A 266 -0.37 1.46 5.95
N LYS A 267 -1.16 0.59 6.58
CA LYS A 267 -0.86 0.02 7.91
C LYS A 267 -1.12 -1.47 7.95
#